data_AF-A0A7S1D1V9-F1
#
_entry.id   AF-A0A7S1D1V9-F1
#
_cell.length_a   1.000
_cell.length_b   1.000
_cell.length_c   1.000
_cell.angle_alpha   90.00
_cell.angle_beta   90.00
_cell.angle_gamma   90.00
#
_symmetry.space_group_name_H-M   'P 1'
#
loop_
_entity.id
_entity.type
_entity.pdbx_description
1 polymer ?
#
loop_
_entity_poly.entity_id
_entity_poly.type
_entity_poly.pdbx_seq_one_letter_code
_entity_poly.pdbx_strand_id
1 'polypeptide(L)'
;GIYEHDPFKTIDAEGVGFLVRTSAVAGRTVNPKLSLSVCGEHGGDAKSIHFFDEVGLDYVSCSPFRVPTARLASAQAAIKRKQEDNTAKWAATAPKRVNNFSPQ
;
A
#
# COMPACT_ATOMS: atom_id res chain seq x y z
N GLY A 1 -15.52 20.82 0.17
CA GLY A 1 -15.66 20.53 1.61
C GLY A 1 -14.28 20.57 2.25
N ILE A 2 -14.20 20.49 3.58
CA ILE A 2 -12.91 20.49 4.32
C ILE A 2 -12.16 19.15 4.12
N TYR A 3 -12.89 18.04 4.00
CA TYR A 3 -12.35 16.71 3.70
C TYR A 3 -12.85 16.19 2.35
N GLU A 4 -11.98 15.47 1.62
CA GLU A 4 -12.33 14.82 0.35
C GLU A 4 -13.14 13.53 0.56
N HIS A 5 -12.85 12.82 1.65
CA HIS A 5 -13.49 11.56 2.04
C HIS A 5 -13.80 11.56 3.53
N ASP A 6 -14.76 10.75 3.93
CA ASP A 6 -15.02 10.48 5.34
C ASP A 6 -13.82 9.70 5.92
N PRO A 7 -13.06 10.28 6.87
CA PRO A 7 -11.85 9.66 7.43
C PRO A 7 -12.15 8.39 8.25
N PHE A 8 -13.41 8.19 8.67
CA PHE A 8 -13.82 6.98 9.38
C PHE A 8 -14.06 5.81 8.42
N LYS A 9 -14.28 6.10 7.14
CA LYS A 9 -14.48 5.09 6.10
C LYS A 9 -13.20 4.76 5.33
N THR A 10 -12.46 5.79 4.94
CA THR A 10 -11.18 5.66 4.24
C THR A 10 -10.10 6.29 5.10
N ILE A 11 -8.99 5.59 5.28
CA ILE A 11 -7.94 6.05 6.19
C ILE A 11 -7.35 7.37 5.70
N ASP A 12 -7.19 8.30 6.63
CA ASP A 12 -6.34 9.46 6.44
C ASP A 12 -4.86 9.00 6.36
N ALA A 13 -4.34 8.89 5.14
CA ALA A 13 -2.99 8.38 4.88
C ALA A 13 -1.88 9.36 5.34
N GLU A 14 -2.20 10.63 5.53
CA GLU A 14 -1.24 11.65 5.96
C GLU A 14 -1.12 11.67 7.48
N GLY A 15 -2.22 11.91 8.20
CA GLY A 15 -2.23 12.00 9.67
C GLY A 15 -2.19 10.63 10.33
N VAL A 16 -3.29 9.89 10.28
CA VAL A 16 -3.38 8.54 10.91
C VAL A 16 -2.39 7.58 10.27
N GLY A 17 -2.20 7.66 8.95
CA GLY A 17 -1.24 6.83 8.22
C GLY A 17 0.20 7.04 8.66
N PHE A 18 0.59 8.25 9.08
CA PHE A 18 1.93 8.48 9.65
C PHE A 18 2.14 7.69 10.95
N LEU A 19 1.14 7.66 11.82
CA LEU A 19 1.20 6.88 13.06
C LEU A 19 1.28 5.38 12.77
N VAL A 20 0.52 4.89 11.79
CA VAL A 20 0.55 3.47 11.37
C VAL A 20 1.93 3.10 10.83
N ARG A 21 2.49 3.91 9.91
CA ARG A 21 3.85 3.71 9.37
C ARG A 21 4.90 3.66 10.47
N THR A 22 4.88 4.65 11.37
CA THR A 22 5.84 4.77 12.47
C THR A 22 5.76 3.57 13.41
N SER A 23 4.54 3.15 13.77
CA SER A 23 4.29 2.00 14.64
C SER A 23 4.77 0.70 14.01
N ALA A 24 4.53 0.50 12.71
CA ALA A 24 4.97 -0.69 11.99
C ALA A 24 6.50 -0.80 11.96
N VAL A 25 7.19 0.28 11.65
CA VAL A 25 8.66 0.34 11.64
C VAL A 25 9.23 0.14 13.04
N ALA A 26 8.72 0.87 14.04
CA ALA A 26 9.21 0.78 15.42
C ALA A 26 9.00 -0.64 15.99
N GLY A 27 7.83 -1.24 15.78
CA GLY A 27 7.54 -2.59 16.23
C GLY A 27 8.46 -3.63 15.60
N ARG A 28 8.68 -3.55 14.27
CA ARG A 28 9.55 -4.50 13.55
C ARG A 28 11.04 -4.29 13.79
N THR A 29 11.45 -3.10 14.21
CA THR A 29 12.84 -2.84 14.64
C THR A 29 13.18 -3.63 15.90
N VAL A 30 12.22 -3.79 16.83
CA VAL A 30 12.40 -4.57 18.06
C VAL A 30 12.14 -6.07 17.83
N ASN A 31 11.10 -6.40 17.07
CA ASN A 31 10.77 -7.79 16.73
C ASN A 31 10.49 -7.93 15.22
N PRO A 32 11.47 -8.40 14.43
CA PRO A 32 11.29 -8.56 12.98
C PRO A 32 10.19 -9.54 12.58
N LYS A 33 9.76 -10.43 13.48
CA LYS A 33 8.69 -11.42 13.26
C LYS A 33 7.34 -10.96 13.83
N LEU A 34 7.22 -9.69 14.25
CA LEU A 34 5.97 -9.15 14.77
C LEU A 34 4.91 -9.12 13.66
N SER A 35 3.81 -9.84 13.90
CA SER A 35 2.65 -9.81 13.02
C SER A 35 1.85 -8.52 13.27
N LEU A 36 1.57 -7.79 12.20
CA LEU A 36 0.85 -6.53 12.20
C LEU A 36 -0.42 -6.64 11.35
N SER A 37 -1.52 -6.14 11.88
CA SER A 37 -2.81 -6.17 11.18
C SER A 37 -3.67 -4.96 11.53
N VAL A 38 -4.72 -4.78 10.74
CA VAL A 38 -5.76 -3.78 10.97
C VAL A 38 -7.11 -4.45 11.12
N CYS A 39 -7.95 -3.92 12.02
CA CYS A 39 -9.33 -4.31 12.17
C CYS A 39 -10.24 -3.08 12.05
N GLY A 40 -11.53 -3.31 11.78
CA GLY A 40 -12.54 -2.26 11.73
C GLY A 40 -12.98 -1.94 10.30
N GLU A 41 -13.50 -0.73 10.11
CA GLU A 41 -14.13 -0.32 8.87
C GLU A 41 -13.13 -0.15 7.71
N HIS A 42 -11.96 0.42 8.00
CA HIS A 42 -10.88 0.60 7.03
C HIS A 42 -10.37 -0.73 6.45
N GLY A 43 -10.48 -1.84 7.21
CA GLY A 43 -10.09 -3.17 6.75
C GLY A 43 -10.95 -3.72 5.59
N GLY A 44 -12.06 -3.06 5.28
CA GLY A 44 -12.92 -3.39 4.14
C GLY A 44 -12.96 -2.31 3.04
N ASP A 45 -12.16 -1.24 3.16
CA ASP A 45 -12.07 -0.17 2.17
C ASP A 45 -10.86 -0.38 1.26
N ALA A 46 -11.06 -0.36 -0.06
CA ALA A 46 -10.01 -0.68 -1.01
C ALA A 46 -8.81 0.27 -0.92
N LYS A 47 -9.05 1.59 -0.83
CA LYS A 47 -7.98 2.60 -0.72
C LYS A 47 -7.15 2.39 0.55
N SER A 48 -7.83 2.12 1.66
CA SER A 48 -7.17 1.82 2.93
C SER A 48 -6.36 0.52 2.86
N ILE A 49 -6.87 -0.54 2.23
CA ILE A 49 -6.15 -1.81 2.04
C ILE A 49 -4.89 -1.62 1.20
N HIS A 50 -4.94 -0.81 0.13
CA HIS A 50 -3.75 -0.47 -0.65
C HIS A 50 -2.69 0.20 0.22
N PHE A 51 -3.10 1.18 1.03
CA PHE A 51 -2.20 1.84 1.97
C PHE A 51 -1.58 0.84 2.97
N PHE A 52 -2.36 -0.07 3.53
CA PHE A 52 -1.85 -1.07 4.49
C PHE A 52 -0.88 -2.09 3.85
N ASP A 53 -1.08 -2.49 2.58
CA ASP A 53 -0.11 -3.31 1.83
C ASP A 53 1.20 -2.55 1.59
N GLU A 54 1.14 -1.25 1.28
CA GLU A 54 2.33 -0.40 1.12
C GLU A 54 3.11 -0.25 2.43
N VAL A 55 2.43 -0.13 3.57
CA VAL A 55 3.07 -0.14 4.90
C VAL A 55 3.64 -1.52 5.25
N GLY A 56 3.12 -2.58 4.63
CA GLY A 56 3.56 -3.96 4.82
C GLY A 56 2.89 -4.66 6.00
N LEU A 57 1.62 -4.38 6.28
CA LEU A 57 0.81 -5.18 7.21
C LEU A 57 0.60 -6.61 6.67
N ASP A 58 0.45 -7.57 7.57
CA ASP A 58 0.39 -9.00 7.23
C ASP A 58 -1.04 -9.45 6.85
N TYR A 59 -2.06 -8.89 7.50
CA TYR A 59 -3.45 -9.19 7.19
C TYR A 59 -4.41 -8.05 7.55
N VAL A 60 -5.61 -8.10 6.96
CA VAL A 60 -6.74 -7.20 7.27
C VAL A 60 -7.91 -8.00 7.82
N SER A 61 -8.63 -7.42 8.80
CA SER A 61 -9.84 -7.99 9.38
C SER A 61 -11.03 -7.07 9.13
N CYS A 62 -12.09 -7.61 8.55
CA CYS A 62 -13.31 -6.88 8.19
C CYS A 62 -14.57 -7.72 8.46
N SER A 63 -15.74 -7.07 8.37
CA SER A 63 -17.02 -7.77 8.55
C SER A 63 -17.20 -8.89 7.51
N PRO A 64 -17.92 -9.99 7.83
CA PRO A 64 -18.04 -11.16 6.95
C PRO A 64 -18.44 -10.84 5.50
N PHE A 65 -19.39 -9.92 5.33
CA PHE A 65 -19.87 -9.50 4.01
C PHE A 65 -18.84 -8.70 3.19
N ARG A 66 -17.83 -8.11 3.85
CA ARG A 66 -16.75 -7.37 3.19
C ARG A 66 -15.53 -8.24 2.88
N VAL A 67 -15.49 -9.49 3.35
CA VAL A 67 -14.38 -10.41 3.08
C VAL A 67 -14.10 -10.58 1.58
N PRO A 68 -15.09 -10.76 0.69
CA PRO A 68 -14.82 -10.87 -0.75
C PRO A 68 -14.18 -9.60 -1.33
N THR A 69 -14.69 -8.42 -0.94
CA THR A 69 -14.15 -7.12 -1.39
C THR A 69 -12.74 -6.90 -0.86
N ALA A 70 -12.49 -7.20 0.40
CA ALA A 70 -11.16 -7.08 0.99
C ALA A 70 -10.14 -7.99 0.29
N ARG A 71 -10.53 -9.24 0.00
CA ARG A 71 -9.68 -10.17 -0.76
C ARG A 71 -9.35 -9.66 -2.16
N LEU A 72 -10.34 -9.11 -2.87
CA LEU A 72 -10.13 -8.53 -4.20
C LEU A 72 -9.19 -7.32 -4.13
N ALA A 73 -9.41 -6.40 -3.20
CA ALA A 73 -8.59 -5.22 -3.00
C ALA A 73 -7.14 -5.58 -2.62
N SER A 74 -6.94 -6.56 -1.72
CA SER A 74 -5.60 -7.05 -1.37
C SER A 74 -4.88 -7.67 -2.57
N ALA A 75 -5.59 -8.42 -3.41
CA ALA A 75 -5.01 -8.97 -4.64
C ALA A 75 -4.61 -7.86 -5.63
N GLN A 76 -5.45 -6.85 -5.80
CA GLN A 76 -5.14 -5.68 -6.64
C GLN A 76 -3.93 -4.90 -6.10
N ALA A 77 -3.83 -4.73 -4.79
CA ALA A 77 -2.68 -4.07 -4.14
C ALA A 77 -1.38 -4.83 -4.42
N ALA A 78 -1.37 -6.15 -4.20
CA ALA A 78 -0.21 -6.99 -4.46
C ALA A 78 0.22 -6.97 -5.93
N ILE A 79 -0.73 -6.99 -6.87
CA ILE A 79 -0.44 -6.89 -8.31
C ILE A 79 0.19 -5.52 -8.63
N LYS A 80 -0.39 -4.43 -8.12
CA LYS A 80 0.12 -3.07 -8.35
C LYS A 80 1.55 -2.91 -7.84
N ARG A 81 1.82 -3.33 -6.59
CA ARG A 81 3.16 -3.33 -6.00
C ARG A 81 4.15 -4.14 -6.84
N LYS A 82 3.76 -5.33 -7.31
CA LYS A 82 4.60 -6.14 -8.19
C LYS A 82 4.90 -5.45 -9.53
N GLN A 83 3.95 -4.73 -10.10
CA GLN A 83 4.16 -3.96 -11.34
C GLN A 83 5.12 -2.79 -11.12
N GLU A 84 4.98 -2.08 -10.01
CA GLU A 84 5.90 -1.01 -9.59
C GLU A 84 7.32 -1.54 -9.40
N ASP A 85 7.49 -2.66 -8.71
CA ASP A 85 8.77 -3.34 -8.52
C ASP A 85 9.42 -3.74 -9.86
N ASN A 86 8.63 -4.31 -10.79
CA ASN A 86 9.12 -4.70 -12.10
C ASN A 86 9.55 -3.49 -12.93
N THR A 87 8.79 -2.39 -12.84
CA THR A 87 9.09 -1.13 -13.54
C THR A 87 10.37 -0.50 -12.98
N ALA A 88 10.55 -0.48 -11.66
CA ALA A 88 11.76 0.00 -11.01
C ALA A 88 12.99 -0.81 -11.42
N LYS A 89 12.86 -2.15 -11.47
CA LYS A 89 13.92 -3.05 -11.95
C LYS A 89 14.28 -2.78 -13.41
N TRP A 90 13.27 -2.62 -14.27
CA TRP A 90 13.49 -2.26 -15.67
C TRP A 90 14.23 -0.92 -15.80
N ALA A 91 13.79 0.12 -15.08
CA ALA A 91 14.43 1.43 -15.11
C ALA A 91 15.90 1.41 -14.65
N ALA A 92 16.22 0.62 -13.62
CA ALA A 92 17.59 0.45 -13.14
C ALA A 92 18.50 -0.32 -14.11
N THR A 93 17.91 -1.16 -14.97
CA THR A 93 18.65 -2.01 -15.93
C THR A 93 18.53 -1.50 -17.37
N ALA A 94 17.77 -0.43 -17.60
CA ALA A 94 17.48 0.08 -18.93
C ALA A 94 18.78 0.62 -19.57
N PRO A 95 19.09 0.22 -20.82
CA PRO A 95 20.26 0.76 -21.51
C PRO A 95 20.12 2.27 -21.63
N LYS A 96 21.19 3.02 -21.32
CA LYS A 96 21.22 4.48 -21.55
C LYS A 96 20.86 4.72 -23.00
N ARG A 97 19.75 5.42 -23.24
CA ARG A 97 19.29 5.80 -24.58
C ARG A 97 20.45 6.53 -25.26
N VAL A 98 21.13 5.87 -26.19
CA VAL A 98 22.11 6.51 -27.08
C VAL A 98 21.32 7.43 -28.00
N ASN A 99 21.29 8.72 -27.66
CA ASN A 99 20.75 9.75 -28.54
C ASN A 99 21.72 9.94 -29.71
N ASN A 100 21.63 9.07 -30.71
CA ASN A 100 22.40 9.14 -31.95
C ASN A 100 21.56 9.69 -33.12
N PHE A 101 20.64 10.61 -32.84
CA PHE A 101 19.98 11.42 -33.85
C PHE A 101 20.57 12.82 -33.83
N SER A 102 21.72 12.99 -34.48
CA SER A 102 22.10 14.27 -35.05
C SER A 102 21.23 14.48 -36.29
N PRO A 103 20.47 15.59 -36.41
CA PRO A 103 19.85 15.93 -37.68
C PRO A 103 20.96 16.30 -38.64
N GLN A 104 21.11 15.50 -39.71
CA GLN A 104 21.80 15.96 -40.92
C GLN A 104 20.86 16.92 -41.65
#